data_AF-A0A4Q3BYH4-F1
#
_entry.id   AF-A0A4Q3BYH4-F1
#
_cell.length_a   1.000
_cell.length_b   1.000
_cell.length_c   1.000
_cell.angle_alpha   90.00
_cell.angle_beta   90.00
_cell.angle_gamma   90.00
#
_symmetry.space_group_name_H-M   'P 1'
#
loop_
_entity.id
_entity.type
_entity.pdbx_description
1 polymer ?
#
loop_
_entity_poly.entity_id
_entity_poly.type
_entity_poly.pdbx_seq_one_letter_code
_entity_poly.pdbx_strand_id
1 'polypeptide(L)'
;DWLADVRAATEERFFALAEHLPAEAAEALLEYAATGVLPVPAPAPTGEDPYTHPDALRRIRPIADQEELEQALAFPWEKWGVFLHPSQRDLVDRGFAGPARVAGSAGTGKTIVAIHRAVSLARHNPAARVLLGTFSDPLAEAVSRKLLVLAPETGGIVPRITTASFRGIAGEMFQLEHGVRPRIASETALRERLAAAAATAGLRGFSERFLLSEWTNVIDAWGISSFNDYATVQRMGRKSRLGPNQRERLWPIFESVRSALRSERYTTWAEVFTGLADALADKPHKPFDHVILDEAQDLAPAELRFFAALAPMGPDALFLAGDMGQRIFQHPFSWARLGVDVRGRSYTLKVCYRT
;
A
#
# COMPACT_ATOMS: atom_id res chain seq x y z
N ASP A 1 13.16 25.80 -0.94
CA ASP A 1 13.01 25.98 0.50
C ASP A 1 11.52 26.00 0.78
N TRP A 2 11.00 24.96 1.44
CA TRP A 2 9.56 24.74 1.66
C TRP A 2 9.14 25.06 3.11
N LEU A 3 10.05 25.54 3.95
CA LEU A 3 9.82 25.71 5.39
C LEU A 3 8.69 26.70 5.70
N ALA A 4 8.60 27.79 4.94
CA ALA A 4 7.53 28.79 5.09
C ALA A 4 6.16 28.19 4.70
N ASP A 5 6.11 27.44 3.60
CA ASP A 5 4.89 26.80 3.10
C ASP A 5 4.40 25.70 4.05
N VAL A 6 5.32 24.89 4.60
CA VAL A 6 4.99 23.86 5.61
C VAL A 6 4.47 24.49 6.91
N ARG A 7 5.09 25.57 7.39
CA ARG A 7 4.63 26.29 8.60
C ARG A 7 3.28 26.96 8.42
N ALA A 8 2.97 27.40 7.19
CA ALA A 8 1.70 28.01 6.85
C ALA A 8 0.63 26.98 6.41
N ALA A 9 0.98 25.70 6.30
CA ALA A 9 0.08 24.66 5.84
C ALA A 9 -1.03 24.38 6.87
N THR A 10 -2.26 24.31 6.38
CA THR A 10 -3.43 23.83 7.12
C THR A 10 -3.67 22.36 6.80
N GLU A 11 -4.51 21.64 7.58
CA GLU A 11 -4.93 20.26 7.26
C GLU A 11 -5.39 20.11 5.80
N GLU A 12 -6.05 21.13 5.25
CA GLU A 12 -6.57 21.11 3.87
C GLU A 12 -5.48 21.30 2.81
N ARG A 13 -4.46 22.10 3.08
CA ARG A 13 -3.38 22.43 2.12
C ARG A 13 -2.20 21.48 2.23
N PHE A 14 -2.06 20.83 3.37
CA PHE A 14 -0.95 19.93 3.64
C PHE A 14 -0.90 18.77 2.65
N PHE A 15 -2.03 18.18 2.25
CA PHE A 15 -2.01 17.05 1.32
C PHE A 15 -1.49 17.41 -0.08
N ALA A 16 -1.87 18.57 -0.60
CA ALA A 16 -1.32 19.08 -1.86
C ALA A 16 0.17 19.44 -1.71
N LEU A 17 0.56 20.00 -0.56
CA LEU A 17 1.96 20.30 -0.28
C LEU A 17 2.82 19.02 -0.14
N ALA A 18 2.29 17.97 0.49
CA ALA A 18 2.97 16.70 0.72
C ALA A 18 3.39 16.00 -0.58
N GLU A 19 2.67 16.22 -1.68
CA GLU A 19 3.05 15.75 -3.03
C GLU A 19 4.36 16.39 -3.54
N HIS A 20 4.72 17.57 -3.01
CA HIS A 20 5.85 18.38 -3.44
C HIS A 20 7.03 18.36 -2.45
N LEU A 21 6.81 17.82 -1.24
CA LEU A 21 7.82 17.69 -0.21
C LEU A 21 8.68 16.43 -0.42
N PRO A 22 9.93 16.41 0.08
CA PRO A 22 10.69 15.17 0.23
C PRO A 22 9.85 14.13 0.99
N ALA A 23 9.83 12.88 0.52
CA ALA A 23 8.92 11.85 1.03
C ALA A 23 9.09 11.56 2.53
N GLU A 24 10.31 11.62 3.05
CA GLU A 24 10.60 11.46 4.49
C GLU A 24 9.99 12.61 5.31
N ALA A 25 10.05 13.84 4.79
CA ALA A 25 9.40 14.99 5.40
C ALA A 25 7.88 14.88 5.30
N ALA A 26 7.35 14.42 4.16
CA ALA A 26 5.92 14.19 3.99
C ALA A 26 5.39 13.11 4.95
N GLU A 27 6.11 11.99 5.12
CA GLU A 27 5.77 10.92 6.07
C GLU A 27 5.86 11.38 7.52
N ALA A 28 6.93 12.08 7.91
CA ALA A 28 7.06 12.64 9.25
C ALA A 28 5.95 13.65 9.56
N LEU A 29 5.57 14.46 8.58
CA LEU A 29 4.46 15.42 8.74
C LEU A 29 3.09 14.74 8.71
N LEU A 30 2.90 13.64 7.97
CA LEU A 30 1.69 12.79 8.03
C LEU A 30 1.58 12.07 9.38
N GLU A 31 2.69 11.60 9.94
CA GLU A 31 2.77 11.01 11.29
C GLU A 31 2.43 12.06 12.34
N TYR A 32 3.01 13.27 12.24
CA TYR A 32 2.66 14.41 13.08
C TYR A 32 1.18 14.77 12.97
N ALA A 33 0.61 14.84 11.76
CA ALA A 33 -0.81 15.11 11.56
C ALA A 33 -1.70 14.01 12.18
N ALA A 34 -1.24 12.75 12.17
CA ALA A 34 -2.00 11.62 12.69
C ALA A 34 -1.88 11.44 14.22
N THR A 35 -0.79 11.89 14.84
CA THR A 35 -0.43 11.56 16.24
C THR A 35 -0.14 12.77 17.12
N GLY A 36 0.11 13.94 16.54
CA GLY A 36 0.60 15.12 17.24
C GLY A 36 2.10 15.08 17.57
N VAL A 37 2.82 14.03 17.18
CA VAL A 37 4.26 13.85 17.48
C VAL A 37 5.07 14.04 16.20
N LEU A 38 5.98 15.03 16.20
CA LEU A 38 6.89 15.25 15.07
C LEU A 38 8.20 14.52 15.36
N PRO A 39 8.52 13.43 14.63
CA PRO A 39 9.78 12.72 14.84
C PRO A 39 10.95 13.59 14.36
N VAL A 40 11.97 13.73 15.19
CA VAL A 40 13.22 14.43 14.84
C VAL A 40 14.10 13.43 14.07
N PRO A 41 14.49 13.70 12.80
CA PRO A 41 15.38 12.81 12.07
C PRO A 41 16.75 12.76 12.75
N ALA A 42 17.41 11.59 12.68
CA ALA A 42 18.79 11.45 13.13
C ALA A 42 19.69 12.39 12.30
N PRO A 43 20.67 13.08 12.93
CA PRO A 43 21.53 14.01 12.22
C PRO A 43 22.32 13.28 11.12
N ALA A 44 22.34 13.89 9.92
CA ALA A 44 23.16 13.40 8.82
C ALA A 44 24.65 13.49 9.20
N PRO A 45 25.50 12.54 8.76
CA PRO A 45 26.94 12.64 8.97
C PRO A 45 27.47 13.91 8.29
N THR A 46 28.16 14.76 9.05
CA THR A 46 28.73 16.02 8.56
C THR A 46 29.88 15.75 7.59
N GLY A 47 29.76 16.17 6.33
CA GLY A 47 30.88 16.15 5.36
C GLY A 47 30.54 15.97 3.87
N GLU A 48 29.28 15.79 3.48
CA GLU A 48 28.94 15.56 2.06
C GLU A 48 28.78 16.86 1.24
N ASP A 49 29.29 16.83 0.01
CA ASP A 49 29.26 17.91 -0.98
C ASP A 49 27.81 18.35 -1.29
N PRO A 50 27.47 19.64 -1.21
CA PRO A 50 26.13 20.17 -1.55
C PRO A 50 25.61 19.76 -2.94
N TYR A 51 26.48 19.45 -3.89
CA TYR A 51 26.10 18.97 -5.24
C TYR A 51 25.82 17.46 -5.30
N THR A 52 26.27 16.70 -4.29
CA THR A 52 25.95 15.27 -4.10
C THR A 52 24.70 15.05 -3.26
N HIS A 53 24.19 16.12 -2.64
CA HIS A 53 22.97 16.09 -1.85
C HIS A 53 21.77 15.60 -2.71
N PRO A 54 20.89 14.72 -2.19
CA PRO A 54 19.79 14.12 -2.95
C PRO A 54 18.85 15.13 -3.64
N ASP A 55 18.75 16.34 -3.09
CA ASP A 55 17.96 17.45 -3.65
C ASP A 55 18.66 18.23 -4.77
N ALA A 56 20.00 18.32 -4.79
CA ALA A 56 20.76 19.04 -5.82
C ALA A 56 20.78 18.24 -7.15
N LEU A 57 20.89 16.92 -7.05
CA LEU A 57 20.80 15.97 -8.17
C LEU A 57 19.41 15.91 -8.84
N ARG A 58 18.41 16.66 -8.33
CA ARG A 58 17.08 16.81 -8.96
C ARG A 58 17.06 17.87 -10.07
N ARG A 59 18.01 18.82 -10.08
CA ARG A 59 17.96 20.02 -10.96
C ARG A 59 19.06 20.08 -12.01
N ILE A 60 20.19 19.39 -11.80
CA ILE A 60 21.32 19.36 -12.73
C ILE A 60 21.58 17.91 -13.11
N ARG A 61 21.57 17.59 -14.41
CA ARG A 61 21.67 16.23 -14.94
C ARG A 61 22.95 16.04 -15.76
N PRO A 62 23.84 15.13 -15.34
CA PRO A 62 24.63 14.34 -16.26
C PRO A 62 23.90 13.01 -16.50
N ILE A 63 23.66 12.66 -17.76
CA ILE A 63 23.37 11.28 -18.16
C ILE A 63 24.69 10.55 -18.01
N ALA A 64 24.82 9.68 -17.01
CA ALA A 64 26.11 9.07 -16.69
C ALA A 64 26.45 7.86 -17.57
N ASP A 65 25.50 7.20 -18.25
CA ASP A 65 25.82 6.01 -19.06
C ASP A 65 24.91 5.84 -20.27
N GLN A 66 25.28 6.49 -21.38
CA GLN A 66 24.63 6.29 -22.67
C GLN A 66 25.04 4.95 -23.32
N GLU A 67 26.25 4.46 -23.06
CA GLU A 67 26.78 3.22 -23.63
C GLU A 67 26.08 1.95 -23.10
N GLU A 68 25.71 1.91 -21.81
CA GLU A 68 24.98 0.76 -21.25
C GLU A 68 23.54 0.67 -21.78
N LEU A 69 22.91 1.81 -22.06
CA LEU A 69 21.60 1.88 -22.69
C LEU A 69 21.67 1.40 -24.15
N GLU A 70 22.73 1.76 -24.87
CA GLU A 70 22.99 1.29 -26.24
C GLU A 70 23.24 -0.23 -26.31
N GLN A 71 23.94 -0.81 -25.32
CA GLN A 71 24.11 -2.27 -25.23
C GLN A 71 22.82 -3.01 -24.89
N ALA A 72 21.93 -2.42 -24.08
CA ALA A 72 20.63 -3.01 -23.75
C ALA A 72 19.67 -3.05 -24.94
N LEU A 73 19.78 -2.09 -25.88
CA LEU A 73 19.01 -2.05 -27.12
C LEU A 73 19.40 -3.17 -28.12
N ALA A 74 20.55 -3.84 -27.92
CA ALA A 74 21.02 -4.94 -28.76
C ALA A 74 20.49 -6.33 -28.36
N PHE A 75 19.76 -6.46 -27.23
CA PHE A 75 19.19 -7.73 -26.78
C PHE A 75 17.85 -8.07 -27.46
N PRO A 76 17.44 -9.37 -27.52
CA PRO A 76 16.14 -9.77 -28.07
C PRO A 76 14.99 -9.02 -27.41
N TRP A 77 14.08 -8.45 -28.21
CA TRP A 77 12.98 -7.57 -27.79
C TRP A 77 12.15 -8.12 -26.62
N GLU A 78 11.97 -9.43 -26.55
CA GLU A 78 11.25 -10.14 -25.48
C GLU A 78 11.84 -9.89 -24.08
N LYS A 79 13.16 -9.71 -23.97
CA LYS A 79 13.85 -9.46 -22.69
C LYS A 79 13.77 -8.01 -22.23
N TRP A 80 13.43 -7.08 -23.14
CA TRP A 80 13.32 -5.66 -22.81
C TRP A 80 12.16 -5.41 -21.82
N GLY A 81 11.08 -6.17 -21.94
CA GLY A 81 9.93 -6.12 -21.04
C GLY A 81 10.23 -6.52 -19.58
N VAL A 82 11.40 -7.10 -19.32
CA VAL A 82 11.89 -7.50 -17.98
C VAL A 82 13.29 -6.95 -17.68
N PHE A 83 13.77 -5.98 -18.45
CA PHE A 83 15.10 -5.40 -18.25
C PHE A 83 15.20 -4.65 -16.92
N LEU A 84 16.15 -5.04 -16.08
CA LEU A 84 16.50 -4.35 -14.84
C LEU A 84 17.73 -3.49 -15.09
N HIS A 85 17.59 -2.19 -14.89
CA HIS A 85 18.71 -1.27 -15.07
C HIS A 85 19.78 -1.49 -13.98
N PRO A 86 21.08 -1.32 -14.26
CA PRO A 86 22.15 -1.51 -13.28
C PRO A 86 21.94 -0.71 -11.98
N SER A 87 21.46 0.53 -12.07
CA SER A 87 21.14 1.36 -10.88
C SER A 87 20.01 0.79 -10.00
N GLN A 88 19.24 -0.18 -10.49
CA GLN A 88 18.16 -0.86 -9.76
C GLN A 88 18.62 -2.18 -9.12
N ARG A 89 19.78 -2.73 -9.49
CA ARG A 89 20.28 -4.02 -8.96
C ARG A 89 20.45 -4.04 -7.46
N ASP A 90 21.03 -2.98 -6.90
CA ASP A 90 21.22 -2.88 -5.45
C ASP A 90 19.87 -3.01 -4.71
N LEU A 91 18.78 -2.43 -5.22
CA LEU A 91 17.45 -2.57 -4.60
C LEU A 91 16.85 -3.98 -4.71
N VAL A 92 17.28 -4.76 -5.70
CA VAL A 92 16.84 -6.14 -5.90
C VAL A 92 17.61 -7.09 -5.01
N ASP A 93 18.93 -6.91 -4.90
CA ASP A 93 19.83 -7.86 -4.25
C ASP A 93 20.09 -7.53 -2.77
N ARG A 94 19.85 -6.30 -2.34
CA ARG A 94 20.01 -5.89 -0.94
C ARG A 94 18.98 -6.56 -0.04
N GLY A 95 19.45 -7.06 1.09
CA GLY A 95 18.61 -7.47 2.22
C GLY A 95 18.19 -6.29 3.07
N PHE A 96 16.93 -6.26 3.49
CA PHE A 96 16.37 -5.24 4.37
C PHE A 96 16.01 -5.85 5.72
N ALA A 97 16.41 -5.23 6.83
CA ALA A 97 16.08 -5.72 8.18
C ALA A 97 14.59 -5.58 8.58
N GLY A 98 13.73 -5.11 7.69
CA GLY A 98 12.30 -4.90 7.91
C GLY A 98 11.63 -4.37 6.63
N PRO A 99 10.40 -3.85 6.72
CA PRO A 99 9.67 -3.37 5.56
C PRO A 99 10.46 -2.33 4.77
N ALA A 100 10.48 -2.50 3.45
CA ALA A 100 11.16 -1.60 2.53
C ALA A 100 10.22 -1.15 1.41
N ARG A 101 10.53 0.01 0.84
CA ARG A 101 9.70 0.64 -0.19
C ARG A 101 10.54 1.11 -1.36
N VAL A 102 10.02 0.91 -2.57
CA VAL A 102 10.50 1.57 -3.78
C VAL A 102 9.39 2.42 -4.39
N ALA A 103 9.72 3.67 -4.69
CA ALA A 103 8.83 4.64 -5.32
C ALA A 103 9.44 5.18 -6.62
N GLY A 104 8.62 5.82 -7.44
CA GLY A 104 9.06 6.41 -8.70
C GLY A 104 7.88 6.64 -9.63
N SER A 105 7.98 7.66 -10.49
CA SER A 105 6.93 8.03 -11.44
C SER A 105 6.60 6.90 -12.42
N ALA A 106 5.55 7.09 -13.22
CA ALA A 106 5.17 6.13 -14.24
C ALA A 106 6.35 5.84 -15.18
N GLY A 107 6.57 4.57 -15.51
CA GLY A 107 7.66 4.16 -16.40
C GLY A 107 9.05 4.04 -15.75
N THR A 108 9.19 4.25 -14.44
CA THR A 108 10.50 4.14 -13.76
C THR A 108 10.97 2.71 -13.44
N GLY A 109 10.15 1.69 -13.73
CA GLY A 109 10.53 0.29 -13.57
C GLY A 109 10.19 -0.37 -12.22
N LYS A 110 9.32 0.24 -11.39
CA LYS A 110 8.87 -0.31 -10.08
C LYS A 110 8.44 -1.77 -10.16
N THR A 111 7.53 -2.11 -11.08
CA THR A 111 7.07 -3.47 -11.32
C THR A 111 8.22 -4.42 -11.68
N ILE A 112 9.22 -3.95 -12.45
CA ILE A 112 10.37 -4.77 -12.83
C ILE A 112 11.26 -5.04 -11.61
N VAL A 113 11.50 -4.03 -10.78
CA VAL A 113 12.19 -4.19 -9.49
C VAL A 113 11.48 -5.22 -8.61
N ALA A 114 10.15 -5.14 -8.50
CA ALA A 114 9.35 -6.09 -7.72
C ALA A 114 9.49 -7.54 -8.23
N ILE A 115 9.40 -7.75 -9.56
CA ILE A 115 9.56 -9.08 -10.18
C ILE A 115 10.96 -9.62 -9.96
N HIS A 116 11.99 -8.81 -10.20
CA HIS A 116 13.39 -9.24 -10.01
C HIS A 116 13.68 -9.55 -8.56
N ARG A 117 13.15 -8.76 -7.62
CA ARG A 117 13.29 -9.04 -6.18
C ARG A 117 12.63 -10.36 -5.79
N ALA A 118 11.44 -10.67 -6.32
CA ALA A 118 10.77 -11.95 -6.05
C ALA A 118 11.63 -13.14 -6.51
N VAL A 119 12.20 -13.04 -7.72
CA VAL A 119 13.12 -14.04 -8.25
C VAL A 119 14.40 -14.12 -7.44
N SER A 120 14.97 -12.98 -7.02
CA SER A 120 16.19 -12.95 -6.20
C SER A 120 15.98 -13.65 -4.86
N LEU A 121 14.91 -13.33 -4.12
CA LEU A 121 14.60 -13.97 -2.84
C LEU A 121 14.35 -15.48 -2.98
N ALA A 122 13.60 -15.89 -4.00
CA ALA A 122 13.35 -17.30 -4.28
C ALA A 122 14.63 -18.05 -4.70
N ARG A 123 15.62 -17.39 -5.33
CA ARG A 123 16.93 -17.98 -5.64
C ARG A 123 17.80 -18.15 -4.40
N HIS A 124 17.83 -17.16 -3.52
CA HIS A 124 18.64 -17.18 -2.31
C HIS A 124 18.17 -18.24 -1.31
N ASN A 125 16.86 -18.49 -1.22
CA ASN A 125 16.29 -19.53 -0.38
C ASN A 125 15.39 -20.49 -1.20
N PRO A 126 15.87 -21.71 -1.53
CA PRO A 126 15.10 -22.72 -2.25
C PRO A 126 13.80 -23.16 -1.57
N ALA A 127 13.68 -22.98 -0.25
CA ALA A 127 12.49 -23.33 0.52
C ALA A 127 11.50 -22.16 0.69
N ALA A 128 11.88 -20.93 0.33
CA ALA A 128 11.04 -19.76 0.52
C ALA A 128 9.82 -19.77 -0.41
N ARG A 129 8.68 -19.38 0.17
CA ARG A 129 7.42 -19.07 -0.54
C ARG A 129 7.29 -17.56 -0.64
N VAL A 130 7.12 -17.06 -1.85
CA VAL A 130 7.07 -15.62 -2.12
C VAL A 130 5.70 -15.25 -2.67
N LEU A 131 5.07 -14.23 -2.09
CA LEU A 131 3.89 -13.59 -2.69
C LEU A 131 4.36 -12.39 -3.50
N LEU A 132 3.98 -12.34 -4.78
CA LEU A 132 4.08 -11.16 -5.64
C LEU A 132 2.66 -10.65 -5.94
N GLY A 133 2.19 -9.73 -5.10
CA GLY A 133 0.85 -9.16 -5.14
C GLY A 133 0.76 -7.88 -5.97
N THR A 134 -0.41 -7.60 -6.56
CA THR A 134 -0.71 -6.32 -7.22
C THR A 134 -2.20 -5.97 -7.11
N PHE A 135 -2.61 -4.79 -7.57
CA PHE A 135 -3.96 -4.25 -7.33
C PHE A 135 -5.09 -5.05 -8.00
N SER A 136 -4.92 -5.57 -9.21
CA SER A 136 -6.00 -6.19 -9.99
C SER A 136 -5.58 -7.48 -10.70
N ASP A 137 -6.56 -8.34 -11.03
CA ASP A 137 -6.28 -9.63 -11.70
C ASP A 137 -5.57 -9.45 -13.05
N PRO A 138 -5.96 -8.50 -13.93
CA PRO A 138 -5.24 -8.28 -15.19
C PRO A 138 -3.76 -7.87 -14.99
N LEU A 139 -3.48 -7.09 -13.94
CA LEU A 139 -2.10 -6.73 -13.59
C LEU A 139 -1.33 -7.95 -13.06
N ALA A 140 -1.97 -8.80 -12.24
CA ALA A 140 -1.36 -10.01 -11.71
C ALA A 140 -0.98 -10.98 -12.84
N GLU A 141 -1.85 -11.16 -13.83
CA GLU A 141 -1.55 -11.96 -15.02
C GLU A 141 -0.40 -11.35 -15.85
N ALA A 142 -0.36 -10.02 -15.99
CA ALA A 142 0.73 -9.35 -16.71
C ALA A 142 2.08 -9.51 -15.99
N VAL A 143 2.09 -9.43 -14.66
CA VAL A 143 3.25 -9.70 -13.81
C VAL A 143 3.69 -11.16 -13.94
N SER A 144 2.74 -12.10 -13.90
CA SER A 144 3.00 -13.55 -14.06
C SER A 144 3.66 -13.88 -15.41
N ARG A 145 3.17 -13.29 -16.52
CA ARG A 145 3.81 -13.44 -17.84
C ARG A 145 5.25 -12.93 -17.87
N LYS A 146 5.52 -11.77 -17.24
CA LYS A 146 6.87 -11.21 -17.14
C LYS A 146 7.78 -12.07 -16.25
N LEU A 147 7.25 -12.63 -15.17
CA LEU A 147 7.98 -13.55 -14.31
C LEU A 147 8.48 -14.77 -15.09
N LEU A 148 7.64 -15.38 -15.91
CA LEU A 148 8.00 -16.52 -16.78
C LEU A 148 9.09 -16.17 -17.79
N VAL A 149 9.08 -14.96 -18.34
CA VAL A 149 10.15 -14.47 -19.25
C VAL A 149 11.47 -14.30 -18.49
N LEU A 150 11.43 -13.78 -17.27
CA LEU A 150 12.64 -13.53 -16.46
C LEU A 150 13.26 -14.81 -15.92
N ALA A 151 12.43 -15.74 -15.42
CA ALA A 151 12.86 -16.98 -14.80
C ALA A 151 12.06 -18.14 -15.41
N PRO A 152 12.48 -18.69 -16.57
CA PRO A 152 11.82 -19.84 -17.16
C PRO A 152 11.73 -21.02 -16.19
N GLU A 153 10.69 -21.84 -16.34
CA GLU A 153 10.34 -22.97 -15.45
C GLU A 153 11.45 -24.02 -15.26
N THR A 154 12.48 -24.00 -16.09
CA THR A 154 13.65 -24.88 -16.00
C THR A 154 14.40 -24.80 -14.66
N GLY A 155 14.18 -23.74 -13.86
CA GLY A 155 14.80 -23.56 -12.55
C GLY A 155 13.94 -23.88 -11.32
N GLY A 156 12.67 -24.27 -11.47
CA GLY A 156 11.76 -24.54 -10.33
C GLY A 156 11.51 -23.34 -9.41
N ILE A 157 11.79 -22.12 -9.88
CA ILE A 157 11.63 -20.88 -9.12
C ILE A 157 10.18 -20.39 -9.16
N VAL A 158 9.58 -20.36 -10.35
CA VAL A 158 8.24 -19.80 -10.58
C VAL A 158 7.15 -20.48 -9.74
N PRO A 159 7.13 -21.82 -9.56
CA PRO A 159 6.13 -22.47 -8.72
C PRO A 159 6.16 -22.05 -7.24
N ARG A 160 7.25 -21.41 -6.79
CA ARG A 160 7.43 -20.90 -5.42
C ARG A 160 7.06 -19.42 -5.28
N ILE A 161 6.74 -18.75 -6.39
CA ILE A 161 6.31 -17.36 -6.43
C ILE A 161 4.82 -17.33 -6.79
N THR A 162 3.97 -17.07 -5.82
CA THR A 162 2.53 -16.88 -6.03
C THR A 162 2.29 -15.47 -6.56
N THR A 163 1.80 -15.34 -7.79
CA THR A 163 1.34 -14.06 -8.36
C THR A 163 -0.17 -13.93 -8.24
N ALA A 164 -0.66 -12.87 -7.60
CA ALA A 164 -2.09 -12.69 -7.39
C ALA A 164 -2.49 -11.21 -7.27
N SER A 165 -3.77 -10.90 -7.51
CA SER A 165 -4.31 -9.61 -7.10
C SER A 165 -4.57 -9.58 -5.61
N PHE A 166 -4.67 -8.38 -5.02
CA PHE A 166 -4.92 -8.24 -3.58
C PHE A 166 -6.21 -8.93 -3.14
N ARG A 167 -7.28 -8.77 -3.91
CA ARG A 167 -8.57 -9.42 -3.66
C ARG A 167 -8.55 -10.91 -4.02
N GLY A 168 -7.80 -11.29 -5.04
CA GLY A 168 -7.64 -12.69 -5.45
C GLY A 168 -7.06 -13.53 -4.32
N ILE A 169 -5.89 -13.14 -3.79
CA ILE A 169 -5.23 -13.89 -2.72
C ILE A 169 -6.05 -13.90 -1.43
N ALA A 170 -6.68 -12.78 -1.06
CA ALA A 170 -7.55 -12.73 0.12
C ALA A 170 -8.79 -13.62 -0.05
N GLY A 171 -9.39 -13.66 -1.25
CA GLY A 171 -10.53 -14.53 -1.55
C GLY A 171 -10.17 -16.01 -1.46
N GLU A 172 -9.01 -16.41 -1.98
CA GLU A 172 -8.49 -17.78 -1.87
C GLU A 172 -8.23 -18.16 -0.41
N MET A 173 -7.55 -17.29 0.34
CA MET A 173 -7.27 -17.54 1.76
C MET A 173 -8.54 -17.58 2.62
N PHE A 174 -9.52 -16.71 2.35
CA PHE A 174 -10.82 -16.77 3.00
C PHE A 174 -11.52 -18.10 2.73
N GLN A 175 -11.46 -18.58 1.48
CA GLN A 175 -12.01 -19.87 1.11
C GLN A 175 -11.30 -21.04 1.81
N LEU A 176 -9.97 -20.96 1.98
CA LEU A 176 -9.20 -21.97 2.71
C LEU A 176 -9.55 -21.98 4.21
N GLU A 177 -9.72 -20.81 4.83
CA GLU A 177 -10.02 -20.70 6.26
C GLU A 177 -11.47 -21.09 6.59
N HIS A 178 -12.44 -20.72 5.74
CA HIS A 178 -13.87 -20.87 6.03
C HIS A 178 -14.59 -21.92 5.17
N GLY A 179 -13.93 -22.53 4.19
CA GLY A 179 -14.52 -23.52 3.29
C GLY A 179 -15.52 -22.96 2.27
N VAL A 180 -15.73 -21.64 2.23
CA VAL A 180 -16.67 -20.95 1.33
C VAL A 180 -16.07 -19.66 0.81
N ARG A 181 -16.46 -19.22 -0.38
CA ARG A 181 -16.07 -17.90 -0.89
C ARG A 181 -16.80 -16.77 -0.15
N PRO A 182 -16.16 -15.60 0.05
CA PRO A 182 -16.79 -14.49 0.74
C PRO A 182 -17.93 -13.92 -0.10
N ARG A 183 -19.10 -13.74 0.51
CA ARG A 183 -20.25 -13.09 -0.13
C ARG A 183 -20.16 -11.58 0.07
N ILE A 184 -19.46 -10.91 -0.86
CA ILE A 184 -19.20 -9.47 -0.77
C ILE A 184 -20.48 -8.66 -1.02
N ALA A 185 -20.78 -7.72 -0.13
CA ALA A 185 -21.85 -6.75 -0.30
C ALA A 185 -21.53 -5.80 -1.47
N SER A 186 -22.47 -5.64 -2.40
CA SER A 186 -22.33 -4.65 -3.46
C SER A 186 -22.51 -3.23 -2.91
N GLU A 187 -21.99 -2.24 -3.62
CA GLU A 187 -22.19 -0.84 -3.24
C GLU A 187 -23.68 -0.47 -3.18
N THR A 188 -24.50 -1.01 -4.10
CA THR A 188 -25.96 -0.83 -4.08
C THR A 188 -26.58 -1.40 -2.81
N ALA A 189 -26.21 -2.62 -2.41
CA ALA A 189 -26.72 -3.24 -1.18
C ALA A 189 -26.31 -2.45 0.08
N LEU A 190 -25.10 -1.90 0.10
CA LEU A 190 -24.64 -1.02 1.18
C LEU A 190 -25.45 0.28 1.24
N ARG A 191 -25.67 0.93 0.09
CA ARG A 191 -26.48 2.15 -0.01
C ARG A 191 -27.90 1.94 0.50
N GLU A 192 -28.55 0.85 0.10
CA GLU A 192 -29.90 0.49 0.56
C GLU A 192 -29.96 0.32 2.09
N ARG A 193 -28.97 -0.37 2.68
CA ARG A 193 -28.89 -0.56 4.14
C ARG A 193 -28.62 0.72 4.89
N LEU A 194 -27.71 1.55 4.38
CA LEU A 194 -27.42 2.88 4.96
C LEU A 194 -28.67 3.77 4.92
N ALA A 195 -29.40 3.78 3.81
CA ALA A 195 -30.63 4.54 3.67
C ALA A 195 -31.73 4.04 4.62
N ALA A 196 -31.93 2.72 4.72
CA ALA A 196 -32.90 2.11 5.62
C ALA A 196 -32.57 2.39 7.10
N ALA A 197 -31.30 2.25 7.50
CA ALA A 197 -30.84 2.54 8.85
C ALA A 197 -30.98 4.03 9.19
N ALA A 198 -30.62 4.93 8.26
CA ALA A 198 -30.78 6.37 8.43
C ALA A 198 -32.25 6.79 8.57
N ALA A 199 -33.15 6.20 7.78
CA ALA A 199 -34.58 6.44 7.87
C ALA A 199 -35.15 5.98 9.22
N THR A 200 -34.79 4.77 9.66
CA THR A 200 -35.22 4.19 10.93
C THR A 200 -34.79 5.04 12.13
N ALA A 201 -33.56 5.57 12.10
CA ALA A 201 -33.04 6.44 13.15
C ALA A 201 -33.51 7.90 13.04
N GLY A 202 -34.29 8.26 12.02
CA GLY A 202 -34.71 9.64 11.77
C GLY A 202 -33.53 10.59 11.52
N LEU A 203 -32.42 10.09 10.95
CA LEU A 203 -31.21 10.87 10.75
C LEU A 203 -31.43 11.98 9.71
N ARG A 204 -31.19 13.22 10.11
CA ARG A 204 -31.25 14.41 9.24
C ARG A 204 -29.90 15.12 9.16
N GLY A 205 -29.64 15.78 8.03
CA GLY A 205 -28.45 16.63 7.82
C GLY A 205 -27.24 15.91 7.21
N PHE A 206 -27.39 14.66 6.76
CA PHE A 206 -26.34 13.90 6.09
C PHE A 206 -26.88 13.32 4.79
N SER A 207 -26.10 13.42 3.72
CA SER A 207 -26.45 12.81 2.43
C SER A 207 -26.08 11.33 2.40
N GLU A 208 -26.77 10.56 1.56
CA GLU A 208 -26.43 9.15 1.31
C GLU A 208 -24.98 8.98 0.85
N ARG A 209 -24.51 9.87 -0.05
CA ARG A 209 -23.12 9.89 -0.52
C ARG A 209 -22.14 10.06 0.64
N PHE A 210 -22.47 10.91 1.61
CA PHE A 210 -21.64 11.08 2.81
C PHE A 210 -21.64 9.81 3.66
N LEU A 211 -22.81 9.22 3.94
CA LEU A 211 -22.92 8.00 4.76
C LEU A 211 -22.14 6.83 4.16
N LEU A 212 -22.29 6.61 2.85
CA LEU A 212 -21.54 5.59 2.14
C LEU A 212 -20.05 5.86 2.21
N SER A 213 -19.64 7.10 1.96
CA SER A 213 -18.22 7.43 1.99
C SER A 213 -17.63 7.26 3.39
N GLU A 214 -18.33 7.69 4.44
CA GLU A 214 -17.91 7.54 5.84
C GLU A 214 -17.84 6.05 6.23
N TRP A 215 -18.83 5.25 5.83
CA TRP A 215 -18.78 3.80 5.99
C TRP A 215 -17.54 3.22 5.32
N THR A 216 -17.40 3.40 3.99
CA THR A 216 -16.36 2.73 3.20
C THR A 216 -14.95 3.12 3.62
N ASN A 217 -14.65 4.42 3.77
CA ASN A 217 -13.26 4.86 3.97
C ASN A 217 -12.92 5.27 5.40
N VAL A 218 -13.84 5.14 6.37
CA VAL A 218 -13.54 5.34 7.79
C VAL A 218 -13.91 4.09 8.58
N ILE A 219 -15.20 3.71 8.59
CA ILE A 219 -15.67 2.61 9.44
C ILE A 219 -15.10 1.28 8.98
N ASP A 220 -15.33 0.93 7.72
CA ASP A 220 -14.99 -0.36 7.12
C ASP A 220 -13.48 -0.46 6.86
N ALA A 221 -12.90 0.55 6.18
CA ALA A 221 -11.47 0.58 5.86
C ALA A 221 -10.53 0.42 7.07
N TRP A 222 -10.92 0.92 8.24
CA TRP A 222 -10.13 0.81 9.49
C TRP A 222 -10.64 -0.28 10.43
N GLY A 223 -11.69 -1.02 10.07
CA GLY A 223 -12.27 -2.07 10.90
C GLY A 223 -12.84 -1.55 12.23
N ILE A 224 -13.39 -0.33 12.25
CA ILE A 224 -13.85 0.33 13.48
C ILE A 224 -15.08 -0.38 14.04
N SER A 225 -14.91 -1.12 15.13
CA SER A 225 -15.99 -1.92 15.71
C SER A 225 -16.70 -1.30 16.91
N SER A 226 -16.20 -0.19 17.45
CA SER A 226 -16.77 0.49 18.62
C SER A 226 -17.00 1.99 18.41
N PHE A 227 -17.92 2.56 19.18
CA PHE A 227 -18.13 4.01 19.19
C PHE A 227 -16.89 4.77 19.67
N ASN A 228 -16.17 4.23 20.66
CA ASN A 228 -14.97 4.87 21.19
C ASN A 228 -13.88 5.03 20.11
N ASP A 229 -13.65 3.98 19.33
CA ASP A 229 -12.72 4.04 18.21
C ASP A 229 -13.23 5.00 17.13
N TYR A 230 -14.53 4.97 16.83
CA TYR A 230 -15.13 5.92 15.90
C TYR A 230 -15.05 7.36 16.40
N ALA A 231 -15.13 7.63 17.70
CA ALA A 231 -15.09 8.99 18.24
C ALA A 231 -13.69 9.63 18.05
N THR A 232 -12.63 8.82 18.13
CA THR A 232 -11.23 9.26 18.13
C THR A 232 -10.53 9.12 16.77
N VAL A 233 -11.09 8.34 15.83
CA VAL A 233 -10.42 8.10 14.55
C VAL A 233 -10.20 9.40 13.77
N GLN A 234 -8.98 9.54 13.25
CA GLN A 234 -8.58 10.64 12.39
C GLN A 234 -9.18 10.45 10.99
N ARG A 235 -9.84 11.49 10.48
CA ARG A 235 -10.53 11.49 9.19
C ARG A 235 -9.67 12.16 8.13
N MET A 236 -8.44 11.67 7.96
CA MET A 236 -7.43 12.24 7.05
C MET A 236 -7.95 12.32 5.61
N GLY A 237 -7.64 13.43 4.92
CA GLY A 237 -8.06 13.67 3.54
C GLY A 237 -9.57 13.93 3.36
N ARG A 238 -10.35 14.10 4.43
CA ARG A 238 -11.77 14.45 4.38
C ARG A 238 -11.99 15.95 4.49
N LYS A 239 -12.78 16.50 3.57
CA LYS A 239 -13.10 17.96 3.52
C LYS A 239 -14.11 18.41 4.59
N SER A 240 -14.93 17.51 5.13
CA SER A 240 -15.95 17.86 6.13
C SER A 240 -15.49 17.49 7.54
N ARG A 241 -15.52 18.45 8.46
CA ARG A 241 -15.33 18.19 9.90
C ARG A 241 -16.57 17.50 10.47
N LEU A 242 -16.36 16.54 11.36
CA LEU A 242 -17.42 15.86 12.13
C LEU A 242 -17.19 16.12 13.62
N GLY A 243 -18.13 16.81 14.26
CA GLY A 243 -18.12 17.03 15.70
C GLY A 243 -18.54 15.78 16.49
N PRO A 244 -18.27 15.73 17.82
CA PRO A 244 -18.62 14.59 18.68
C PRO A 244 -20.10 14.20 18.60
N ASN A 245 -21.02 15.17 18.72
CA ASN A 245 -22.46 14.92 18.64
C ASN A 245 -22.91 14.37 17.27
N GLN A 246 -22.19 14.71 16.20
CA GLN A 246 -22.49 14.15 14.87
C GLN A 246 -22.05 12.70 14.79
N ARG A 247 -20.87 12.35 15.33
CA ARG A 247 -20.38 10.96 15.39
C ARG A 247 -21.31 10.08 16.22
N GLU A 248 -21.78 10.58 17.36
CA GLU A 248 -22.74 9.89 18.24
C GLU A 248 -24.05 9.57 17.50
N ARG A 249 -24.57 10.52 16.72
CA ARG A 249 -25.77 10.31 15.90
C ARG A 249 -25.57 9.34 14.73
N LEU A 250 -24.35 9.25 14.20
CA LEU A 250 -24.01 8.37 13.06
C LEU A 250 -23.75 6.93 13.49
N TRP A 251 -23.21 6.71 14.69
CA TRP A 251 -22.78 5.38 15.14
C TRP A 251 -23.89 4.31 15.10
N PRO A 252 -25.12 4.56 15.59
CA PRO A 252 -26.20 3.56 15.52
C PRO A 252 -26.55 3.13 14.10
N ILE A 253 -26.33 4.01 13.11
CA ILE A 253 -26.56 3.70 11.69
C ILE A 253 -25.58 2.63 11.23
N PHE A 254 -24.30 2.84 11.50
CA PHE A 254 -23.24 1.92 11.08
C PHE A 254 -23.32 0.59 11.82
N GLU A 255 -23.67 0.61 13.11
CA GLU A 255 -23.92 -0.61 13.87
C GLU A 255 -25.08 -1.42 13.27
N SER A 256 -26.19 -0.75 12.92
CA SER A 256 -27.34 -1.37 12.26
C SER A 256 -26.98 -1.97 10.89
N VAL A 257 -26.23 -1.23 10.06
CA VAL A 257 -25.76 -1.72 8.76
C VAL A 257 -24.88 -2.96 8.92
N ARG A 258 -23.93 -2.94 9.87
CA ARG A 258 -23.09 -4.12 10.14
C ARG A 258 -23.92 -5.32 10.59
N SER A 259 -24.88 -5.11 11.48
CA SER A 259 -25.77 -6.16 11.95
C SER A 259 -26.61 -6.76 10.81
N ALA A 260 -27.11 -5.91 9.90
CA ALA A 260 -27.86 -6.35 8.72
C ALA A 260 -26.99 -7.16 7.74
N LEU A 261 -25.77 -6.71 7.47
CA LEU A 261 -24.84 -7.47 6.62
C LEU A 261 -24.58 -8.87 7.21
N ARG A 262 -24.30 -8.95 8.51
CA ARG A 262 -24.02 -10.21 9.20
C ARG A 262 -25.23 -11.16 9.21
N SER A 263 -26.43 -10.67 9.52
CA SER A 263 -27.64 -11.52 9.54
C SER A 263 -27.96 -12.12 8.18
N GLU A 264 -27.62 -11.41 7.11
CA GLU A 264 -27.80 -11.84 5.72
C GLU A 264 -26.59 -12.60 5.13
N ARG A 265 -25.55 -12.82 5.95
CA ARG A 265 -24.29 -13.48 5.57
C ARG A 265 -23.54 -12.75 4.45
N TYR A 266 -23.69 -11.45 4.36
CA TYR A 266 -22.80 -10.59 3.59
C TYR A 266 -21.59 -10.18 4.41
N THR A 267 -20.49 -9.87 3.72
CA THR A 267 -19.29 -9.25 4.29
C THR A 267 -18.76 -8.18 3.33
N THR A 268 -17.73 -7.44 3.74
CA THR A 268 -17.02 -6.48 2.89
C THR A 268 -15.59 -6.97 2.62
N TRP A 269 -14.92 -6.41 1.61
CA TRP A 269 -13.50 -6.72 1.41
C TRP A 269 -12.66 -6.31 2.62
N ALA A 270 -12.95 -5.16 3.26
CA ALA A 270 -12.21 -4.73 4.43
C ALA A 270 -12.40 -5.67 5.64
N GLU A 271 -13.61 -6.21 5.83
CA GLU A 271 -13.86 -7.26 6.83
C GLU A 271 -13.10 -8.56 6.50
N VAL A 272 -13.05 -8.97 5.23
CA VAL A 272 -12.26 -10.14 4.79
C VAL A 272 -10.78 -9.94 5.12
N PHE A 273 -10.19 -8.81 4.73
CA PHE A 273 -8.78 -8.51 5.02
C PHE A 273 -8.52 -8.43 6.53
N THR A 274 -9.38 -7.75 7.28
CA THR A 274 -9.23 -7.60 8.73
C THR A 274 -9.33 -8.95 9.44
N GLY A 275 -10.35 -9.75 9.13
CA GLY A 275 -10.54 -11.08 9.73
C GLY A 275 -9.39 -12.03 9.42
N LEU A 276 -8.88 -12.02 8.19
CA LEU A 276 -7.70 -12.81 7.83
C LEU A 276 -6.43 -12.32 8.53
N ALA A 277 -6.23 -11.00 8.63
CA ALA A 277 -5.10 -10.44 9.36
C ALA A 277 -5.10 -10.86 10.83
N ASP A 278 -6.27 -10.78 11.48
CA ASP A 278 -6.44 -11.18 12.87
C ASP A 278 -6.23 -12.69 13.05
N ALA A 279 -6.75 -13.52 12.15
CA ALA A 279 -6.54 -14.98 12.15
C ALA A 279 -5.07 -15.38 11.90
N LEU A 280 -4.31 -14.54 11.21
CA LEU A 280 -2.89 -14.77 10.93
C LEU A 280 -1.98 -14.23 12.05
N ALA A 281 -2.41 -13.24 12.83
CA ALA A 281 -1.57 -12.51 13.78
C ALA A 281 -0.78 -13.45 14.70
N ASP A 282 -1.47 -14.42 15.30
CA ASP A 282 -0.91 -15.35 16.28
C ASP A 282 -0.42 -16.68 15.69
N LYS A 283 -0.54 -16.88 14.37
CA LYS A 283 -0.07 -18.12 13.71
C LYS A 283 1.47 -18.12 13.66
N PRO A 284 2.14 -19.14 14.25
CA PRO A 284 3.61 -19.22 14.25
C PRO A 284 4.16 -19.49 12.85
N HIS A 285 3.40 -20.22 12.02
CA HIS A 285 3.73 -20.49 10.64
C HIS A 285 2.91 -19.58 9.74
N LYS A 286 3.63 -18.73 9.00
CA LYS A 286 3.03 -17.80 8.05
C LYS A 286 2.90 -18.46 6.67
N PRO A 287 1.91 -18.06 5.84
CA PRO A 287 1.73 -18.61 4.50
C PRO A 287 2.89 -18.33 3.55
N PHE A 288 3.54 -17.18 3.73
CA PHE A 288 4.67 -16.75 2.91
C PHE A 288 5.86 -16.40 3.79
N ASP A 289 7.05 -16.46 3.21
CA ASP A 289 8.30 -16.01 3.83
C ASP A 289 8.61 -14.56 3.42
N HIS A 290 8.22 -14.20 2.19
CA HIS A 290 8.39 -12.86 1.63
C HIS A 290 7.12 -12.39 0.91
N VAL A 291 6.72 -11.14 1.15
CA VAL A 291 5.58 -10.49 0.48
C VAL A 291 6.08 -9.26 -0.25
N ILE A 292 5.87 -9.25 -1.57
CA ILE A 292 6.21 -8.14 -2.46
C ILE A 292 4.92 -7.63 -3.07
N LEU A 293 4.61 -6.35 -2.85
CA LEU A 293 3.39 -5.73 -3.37
C LEU A 293 3.74 -4.65 -4.38
N ASP A 294 3.26 -4.81 -5.61
CA ASP A 294 3.26 -3.76 -6.63
C ASP A 294 1.97 -2.94 -6.54
N GLU A 295 2.00 -1.70 -7.03
CA GLU A 295 0.90 -0.72 -6.90
C GLU A 295 0.49 -0.46 -5.43
N ALA A 296 1.47 -0.49 -4.51
CA ALA A 296 1.23 -0.35 -3.07
C ALA A 296 0.61 0.99 -2.66
N GLN A 297 0.63 2.02 -3.53
CA GLN A 297 -0.01 3.31 -3.24
C GLN A 297 -1.54 3.19 -3.08
N ASP A 298 -2.17 2.18 -3.68
CA ASP A 298 -3.62 1.98 -3.67
C ASP A 298 -4.10 1.00 -2.59
N LEU A 299 -3.20 0.56 -1.70
CA LEU A 299 -3.55 -0.25 -0.53
C LEU A 299 -4.45 0.55 0.43
N ALA A 300 -5.50 -0.09 0.93
CA ALA A 300 -6.28 0.38 2.07
C ALA A 300 -5.63 -0.04 3.42
N PRO A 301 -6.01 0.57 4.56
CA PRO A 301 -5.48 0.19 5.87
C PRO A 301 -5.68 -1.30 6.21
N ALA A 302 -6.88 -1.85 5.96
CA ALA A 302 -7.16 -3.27 6.16
C ALA A 302 -6.28 -4.19 5.30
N GLU A 303 -6.04 -3.81 4.03
CA GLU A 303 -5.18 -4.55 3.10
C GLU A 303 -3.73 -4.56 3.58
N LEU A 304 -3.19 -3.39 3.99
CA LEU A 304 -1.81 -3.31 4.49
C LEU A 304 -1.62 -4.16 5.75
N ARG A 305 -2.57 -4.14 6.68
CA ARG A 305 -2.55 -5.02 7.87
C ARG A 305 -2.51 -6.49 7.48
N PHE A 306 -3.35 -6.90 6.54
CA PHE A 306 -3.39 -8.27 6.04
C PHE A 306 -2.05 -8.69 5.42
N PHE A 307 -1.49 -7.90 4.49
CA PHE A 307 -0.24 -8.27 3.84
C PHE A 307 0.95 -8.28 4.81
N ALA A 308 0.98 -7.38 5.80
CA ALA A 308 1.98 -7.43 6.86
C ALA A 308 1.86 -8.70 7.72
N ALA A 309 0.66 -9.26 7.88
CA ALA A 309 0.42 -10.47 8.65
C ALA A 309 0.75 -11.77 7.89
N LEU A 310 0.96 -11.72 6.56
CA LEU A 310 1.21 -12.88 5.70
C LEU A 310 2.63 -13.45 5.76
N ALA A 311 3.59 -12.66 6.25
CA ALA A 311 4.99 -13.02 6.38
C ALA A 311 5.44 -12.91 7.85
N PRO A 312 6.49 -13.63 8.27
CA PRO A 312 7.05 -13.46 9.60
C PRO A 312 7.65 -12.06 9.74
N MET A 313 7.57 -11.48 10.93
CA MET A 313 8.28 -10.23 11.21
C MET A 313 9.78 -10.49 11.13
N GLY A 314 10.48 -9.82 10.23
CA GLY A 314 11.91 -10.02 10.06
C GLY A 314 12.47 -9.45 8.76
N PRO A 315 13.71 -9.82 8.44
CA PRO A 315 14.36 -9.38 7.22
C PRO A 315 13.58 -9.78 5.98
N ASP A 316 13.46 -8.86 5.02
CA ASP A 316 12.85 -9.08 3.70
C ASP A 316 11.41 -9.61 3.72
N ALA A 317 10.70 -9.46 4.84
CA ALA A 317 9.33 -9.93 4.99
C ALA A 317 8.33 -9.17 4.10
N LEU A 318 8.52 -7.86 3.94
CA LEU A 318 7.60 -6.99 3.20
C LEU A 318 8.35 -5.98 2.33
N PHE A 319 8.05 -5.95 1.04
CA PHE A 319 8.57 -4.99 0.07
C PHE A 319 7.44 -4.33 -0.71
N LEU A 320 7.42 -3.00 -0.76
CA LEU A 320 6.32 -2.21 -1.29
C LEU A 320 6.80 -1.38 -2.49
N ALA A 321 6.32 -1.72 -3.68
CA ALA A 321 6.55 -0.94 -4.89
C ALA A 321 5.32 -0.08 -5.18
N GLY A 322 5.47 1.24 -5.17
CA GLY A 322 4.35 2.13 -5.42
C GLY A 322 4.70 3.61 -5.41
N ASP A 323 3.86 4.42 -6.06
CA ASP A 323 4.02 5.86 -6.17
C ASP A 323 2.88 6.62 -5.52
N MET A 324 3.19 7.36 -4.44
CA MET A 324 2.19 8.13 -3.70
C MET A 324 1.61 9.29 -4.52
N GLY A 325 2.36 9.81 -5.50
CA GLY A 325 1.86 10.82 -6.45
C GLY A 325 0.88 10.27 -7.48
N GLN A 326 0.73 8.94 -7.57
CA GLN A 326 -0.22 8.25 -8.46
C GLN A 326 -1.40 7.62 -7.70
N ARG A 327 -1.55 7.91 -6.42
CA ARG A 327 -2.68 7.40 -5.64
C ARG A 327 -3.99 7.98 -6.17
N ILE A 328 -4.90 7.11 -6.63
CA ILE A 328 -6.20 7.52 -7.18
C ILE A 328 -7.39 6.86 -6.49
N PHE A 329 -7.19 5.73 -5.79
CA PHE A 329 -8.31 4.95 -5.23
C PHE A 329 -8.52 5.12 -3.71
N GLN A 330 -7.49 5.52 -2.95
CA GLN A 330 -7.55 5.53 -1.49
C GLN A 330 -7.26 6.90 -0.88
N HIS A 331 -7.78 7.13 0.34
CA HIS A 331 -7.36 8.27 1.15
C HIS A 331 -6.00 8.03 1.80
N PRO A 332 -5.20 9.07 2.06
CA PRO A 332 -3.91 8.91 2.71
C PRO A 332 -4.02 8.46 4.17
N PHE A 333 -3.13 7.55 4.56
CA PHE A 333 -2.95 7.07 5.93
C PHE A 333 -1.47 6.79 6.21
N SER A 334 -1.12 6.67 7.49
CA SER A 334 0.24 6.35 7.93
C SER A 334 0.47 4.84 7.95
N TRP A 335 1.49 4.38 7.22
CA TRP A 335 1.92 2.97 7.21
C TRP A 335 2.57 2.55 8.53
N ALA A 336 3.38 3.44 9.12
CA ALA A 336 4.05 3.20 10.39
C ALA A 336 3.05 2.92 11.53
N ARG A 337 1.89 3.60 11.54
CA ARG A 337 0.81 3.35 12.50
C ARG A 337 0.24 1.92 12.41
N LEU A 338 0.39 1.26 11.27
CA LEU A 338 -0.03 -0.12 11.05
C LEU A 338 1.12 -1.12 11.22
N GLY A 339 2.24 -0.70 11.83
CA GLY A 339 3.41 -1.54 12.07
C GLY A 339 4.34 -1.68 10.86
N VAL A 340 4.08 -0.94 9.77
CA VAL A 340 4.88 -0.97 8.55
C VAL A 340 5.77 0.28 8.50
N ASP A 341 6.94 0.19 9.12
CA ASP A 341 7.93 1.26 9.15
C ASP A 341 8.96 1.09 8.03
N VAL A 342 8.94 1.99 7.05
CA VAL A 342 9.84 2.02 5.89
C VAL A 342 10.91 3.11 6.00
N ARG A 343 10.99 3.85 7.12
CA ARG A 343 11.96 4.94 7.30
C ARG A 343 13.39 4.40 7.21
N GLY A 344 14.25 5.10 6.47
CA GLY A 344 15.61 4.65 6.14
C GLY A 344 15.67 3.46 5.16
N ARG A 345 14.54 2.93 4.70
CA ARG A 345 14.40 1.81 3.74
C ARG A 345 13.47 2.17 2.59
N SER A 346 13.37 3.45 2.26
CA SER A 346 12.55 3.99 1.18
C SER A 346 13.45 4.53 0.07
N TYR A 347 13.26 4.06 -1.15
CA TYR A 347 14.12 4.37 -2.30
C TYR A 347 13.31 4.92 -3.46
N THR A 348 13.87 5.87 -4.19
CA THR A 348 13.19 6.50 -5.33
C THR A 348 13.93 6.19 -6.63
N LEU A 349 13.25 5.52 -7.55
CA LEU A 349 13.67 5.33 -8.93
C LEU A 349 13.53 6.65 -9.70
N LYS A 350 14.62 7.08 -10.34
CA LYS A 350 14.70 8.40 -10.99
C LYS A 350 14.65 8.35 -12.52
N VAL A 351 14.98 7.20 -13.12
CA VAL A 351 15.10 7.05 -14.58
C VAL A 351 13.79 6.51 -15.14
N CYS A 352 13.20 7.21 -16.11
CA CYS A 352 11.98 6.77 -16.81
C CYS A 352 12.36 6.06 -18.11
N TYR A 353 11.79 4.87 -18.32
CA TYR A 353 12.01 4.03 -19.50
C TYR A 353 10.77 3.97 -20.42
N ARG A 354 9.74 4.78 -20.13
CA ARG A 354 8.57 4.99 -20.99
C ARG A 354 8.59 6.44 -21.49
N THR A 355 8.36 6.62 -22.79
CA THR A 355 8.14 7.92 -23.43
C THR A 355 6.67 8.28 -23.44
#